data_AF-A0A2S6TLD2-F1
#
_entry.id   AF-A0A2S6TLD2-F1
#
_cell.length_a   1.000
_cell.length_b   1.000
_cell.length_c   1.000
_cell.angle_alpha   90.00
_cell.angle_beta   90.00
_cell.angle_gamma   90.00
#
_symmetry.space_group_name_H-M   'P 1'
#
loop_
_entity.id
_entity.type
_entity.pdbx_description
1 polymer ?
#
loop_
_entity_poly.entity_id
_entity_poly.type
_entity_poly.pdbx_seq_one_letter_code
_entity_poly.pdbx_strand_id
1 'polypeptide(L)'
;AFFQIITRKLSDEEVPLLTAFFTSAVGCVIANLFMLNNFIIPSLVDGVMFAGIGLLVAAGQLLLILSLATAPPVVVAPFGYSTIIVAIAIGYFVFGDIPDLIAMTGIIILILTGIYIAIRESKSEQIRG
;
A
#
# COMPACT_ATOMS: atom_id res chain seq x y z
N ALA A 1 -17.44 24.28 -11.12
CA ALA A 1 -18.49 24.53 -10.11
C ALA A 1 -19.11 23.24 -9.57
N PHE A 2 -19.67 22.37 -10.42
CA PHE A 2 -20.28 21.09 -10.01
C PHE A 2 -19.32 20.15 -9.25
N PHE A 3 -18.07 20.03 -9.71
CA PHE A 3 -17.04 19.21 -9.06
C PHE A 3 -16.77 19.62 -7.60
N GLN A 4 -16.69 20.94 -7.33
CA GLN A 4 -16.41 21.45 -5.98
C GLN A 4 -17.58 21.25 -5.00
N ILE A 5 -18.82 21.18 -5.50
CA ILE A 5 -20.01 20.92 -4.67
C ILE A 5 -20.12 19.43 -4.33
N ILE A 6 -19.76 18.55 -5.27
CA ILE A 6 -19.70 17.09 -5.04
C ILE A 6 -18.60 16.78 -4.02
N THR A 7 -17.40 17.36 -4.19
CA THR A 7 -16.28 17.19 -3.23
C THR A 7 -16.68 17.61 -1.82
N ARG A 8 -17.37 18.74 -1.66
CA ARG A 8 -17.76 19.25 -0.33
C ARG A 8 -18.83 18.41 0.38
N LYS A 9 -19.68 17.68 -0.36
CA LYS A 9 -20.67 16.75 0.23
C LYS A 9 -20.11 15.37 0.58
N LEU A 10 -18.93 15.03 0.06
CA LEU A 10 -18.21 13.79 0.35
C LEU A 10 -17.22 13.92 1.53
N SER A 11 -16.88 15.16 1.90
CA SER A 11 -15.84 15.47 2.89
C SER A 11 -16.34 15.58 4.35
N ASP A 12 -17.64 15.63 4.61
CA ASP A 12 -18.13 15.72 6.00
C ASP A 12 -18.07 14.37 6.75
N GLU A 13 -17.97 13.26 6.02
CA GLU A 13 -17.63 11.93 6.52
C GLU A 13 -16.74 11.28 5.46
N GLU A 14 -15.41 11.38 5.58
CA GLU A 14 -14.51 10.69 4.67
C GLU A 14 -14.58 9.18 4.94
N VAL A 15 -15.61 8.52 4.41
CA VAL A 15 -15.78 7.07 4.50
C VAL A 15 -14.64 6.46 3.69
N PRO A 16 -13.63 5.82 4.32
CA PRO A 16 -12.43 5.39 3.61
C PRO A 16 -12.71 4.38 2.48
N LEU A 17 -13.85 3.67 2.59
CA LEU A 17 -14.40 2.78 1.57
C LEU A 17 -14.73 3.53 0.26
N LEU A 18 -15.26 4.74 0.36
CA LEU A 18 -15.69 5.53 -0.79
C LEU A 18 -14.48 6.04 -1.58
N THR A 19 -13.45 6.50 -0.87
CA THR A 19 -12.17 6.89 -1.46
C THR A 19 -11.51 5.70 -2.16
N ALA A 20 -11.48 4.53 -1.51
CA ALA A 20 -10.95 3.30 -2.09
C ALA A 20 -11.72 2.87 -3.36
N PHE A 21 -13.05 3.00 -3.35
CA PHE A 21 -13.90 2.72 -4.50
C PHE A 21 -13.58 3.64 -5.68
N PHE A 22 -13.50 4.96 -5.46
CA PHE A 22 -13.16 5.92 -6.51
C PHE A 22 -11.75 5.72 -7.05
N THR A 23 -10.75 5.46 -6.19
CA THR A 23 -9.38 5.15 -6.63
C THR A 23 -9.32 3.89 -7.48
N SER A 24 -10.05 2.84 -7.09
CA SER A 24 -10.13 1.59 -7.85
C SER A 24 -10.83 1.78 -9.20
N ALA A 25 -11.91 2.57 -9.24
CA ALA A 25 -12.62 2.89 -10.47
C ALA A 25 -11.75 3.68 -11.45
N VAL A 26 -11.05 4.70 -10.97
CA VAL A 26 -10.09 5.48 -11.79
C VAL A 26 -8.95 4.59 -12.27
N GLY A 27 -8.40 3.74 -11.40
CA GLY A 27 -7.37 2.77 -11.75
C GLY A 27 -7.80 1.81 -12.87
N CYS A 28 -9.05 1.31 -12.81
CA CYS A 28 -9.61 0.44 -13.84
C CYS A 28 -9.73 1.15 -15.21
N VAL A 29 -10.21 2.39 -15.22
CA VAL A 29 -10.32 3.19 -16.46
C VAL A 29 -8.94 3.44 -17.07
N ILE A 30 -7.95 3.79 -16.26
CA ILE A 30 -6.56 4.00 -16.73
C ILE A 30 -5.96 2.69 -17.23
N ALA A 31 -6.12 1.59 -16.50
CA ALA A 31 -5.61 0.28 -16.91
C ALA A 31 -6.21 -0.18 -18.25
N ASN A 32 -7.51 0.04 -18.46
CA ASN A 32 -8.18 -0.27 -19.72
C ASN A 32 -7.64 0.58 -20.89
N LEU A 33 -7.28 1.84 -20.63
CA LEU A 33 -6.67 2.71 -21.65
C LEU A 33 -5.27 2.23 -22.06
N PHE A 34 -4.48 1.70 -21.13
CA PHE A 34 -3.16 1.11 -21.42
C PHE A 34 -3.26 -0.27 -22.10
N MET A 35 -4.29 -1.06 -21.82
CA MET A 35 -4.52 -2.37 -22.45
C MET A 35 -4.88 -2.28 -23.94
N LEU A 36 -5.38 -1.13 -24.43
CA LEU A 36 -5.82 -0.97 -25.81
C LEU A 36 -4.73 -1.27 -26.84
N ASN A 37 -3.45 -1.13 -26.48
CA ASN A 37 -2.34 -1.30 -27.40
C ASN A 37 -1.86 -2.76 -27.53
N ASN A 38 -1.99 -3.59 -26.48
CA ASN A 38 -1.46 -4.98 -26.43
C ASN A 38 -2.43 -5.93 -25.70
N PHE A 39 -3.66 -6.08 -26.20
CA PHE A 39 -4.66 -6.96 -25.59
C PHE A 39 -4.30 -8.44 -25.77
N ILE A 40 -3.89 -9.10 -24.68
CA ILE A 40 -3.64 -10.54 -24.63
C ILE A 40 -4.80 -11.18 -23.85
N ILE A 41 -5.39 -12.24 -24.39
CA ILE A 41 -6.47 -12.97 -23.72
C ILE A 41 -5.87 -13.74 -22.54
N PRO A 42 -6.26 -13.44 -21.29
CA PRO A 42 -5.71 -14.13 -20.13
C PRO A 42 -6.14 -15.60 -20.12
N SER A 43 -5.25 -16.49 -19.69
CA SER A 43 -5.61 -17.89 -19.46
C SER A 43 -6.48 -18.01 -18.22
N LEU A 44 -7.13 -19.18 -18.04
CA LEU A 44 -7.95 -19.45 -16.85
C LEU A 44 -7.12 -19.38 -15.55
N VAL A 45 -5.83 -19.72 -15.63
CA VAL A 45 -4.89 -19.63 -14.49
C VAL A 45 -4.65 -18.17 -14.11
N ASP A 46 -4.42 -17.30 -15.10
CA ASP A 46 -4.21 -15.88 -14.87
C ASP A 46 -5.45 -15.23 -14.24
N GLY A 47 -6.65 -15.62 -14.69
CA GLY A 47 -7.91 -15.15 -14.11
C GLY A 47 -8.06 -15.48 -12.62
N VAL A 48 -7.67 -16.69 -12.21
CA VAL A 48 -7.69 -17.10 -10.78
C VAL A 48 -6.63 -16.34 -9.98
N MET A 49 -5.44 -16.12 -10.55
CA MET A 49 -4.39 -15.34 -9.90
C MET A 49 -4.81 -13.87 -9.71
N PHE A 50 -5.42 -13.25 -10.72
CA PHE A 50 -5.96 -11.88 -10.61
C PHE A 50 -7.06 -11.78 -9.55
N ALA A 51 -7.96 -12.76 -9.48
CA ALA A 51 -8.98 -12.80 -8.44
C ALA A 51 -8.36 -12.93 -7.03
N GLY A 52 -7.34 -13.78 -6.88
CA GLY A 52 -6.61 -13.95 -5.62
C GLY A 52 -5.89 -12.67 -5.18
N ILE A 53 -5.19 -12.00 -6.09
CA ILE A 53 -4.53 -10.71 -5.81
C ILE A 53 -5.58 -9.65 -5.44
N GLY A 54 -6.67 -9.57 -6.19
CA GLY A 54 -7.76 -8.63 -5.91
C GLY A 54 -8.36 -8.81 -4.51
N LEU A 55 -8.58 -10.06 -4.08
CA LEU A 55 -9.06 -10.38 -2.74
C LEU A 55 -8.05 -9.99 -1.64
N LEU A 56 -6.76 -10.29 -1.84
CA LEU A 56 -5.71 -9.93 -0.90
C LEU A 56 -5.58 -8.41 -0.74
N VAL A 57 -5.61 -7.68 -1.87
CA VAL A 57 -5.57 -6.21 -1.88
C VAL A 57 -6.80 -5.64 -1.18
N ALA A 58 -8.00 -6.15 -1.49
CA ALA A 58 -9.23 -5.70 -0.84
C ALA A 58 -9.21 -5.95 0.68
N ALA A 59 -8.76 -7.12 1.11
CA ALA A 59 -8.62 -7.44 2.53
C ALA A 59 -7.58 -6.52 3.21
N GLY A 60 -6.42 -6.30 2.58
CA GLY A 60 -5.40 -5.39 3.08
C GLY A 60 -5.91 -3.95 3.22
N GLN A 61 -6.68 -3.48 2.24
CA GLN A 61 -7.29 -2.16 2.27
C GLN A 61 -8.30 -2.05 3.41
N LEU A 62 -9.15 -3.06 3.64
CA LEU A 62 -10.10 -3.07 4.77
C LEU A 62 -9.39 -3.05 6.13
N LEU A 63 -8.29 -3.81 6.27
CA LEU A 63 -7.47 -3.79 7.49
C LEU A 63 -6.81 -2.43 7.71
N LEU A 64 -6.35 -1.78 6.65
CA LEU A 64 -5.77 -0.43 6.71
C LEU A 64 -6.81 0.60 7.15
N ILE A 65 -8.02 0.53 6.58
CA ILE A 65 -9.15 1.37 6.96
C ILE A 65 -9.48 1.18 8.44
N LEU A 66 -9.54 -0.08 8.91
CA LEU A 66 -9.79 -0.39 10.31
C LEU A 66 -8.67 0.13 11.22
N SER A 67 -7.42 -0.01 10.80
CA SER A 67 -6.24 0.50 11.53
C SER A 67 -6.27 2.01 11.67
N LEU A 68 -6.66 2.76 10.64
CA LEU A 68 -6.80 4.22 10.72
C LEU A 68 -8.01 4.64 11.56
N ALA A 69 -9.05 3.81 11.62
CA ALA A 69 -10.21 4.06 12.48
C ALA A 69 -9.93 3.80 13.97
N THR A 70 -8.97 2.93 14.30
CA THR A 70 -8.66 2.55 15.70
C THR A 70 -7.37 3.15 16.25
N ALA A 71 -6.41 3.55 15.42
CA ALA A 71 -5.12 4.08 15.86
C ALA A 71 -4.80 5.46 15.23
N PRO A 72 -4.12 6.37 15.97
CA PRO A 72 -3.68 7.65 15.42
C PRO A 72 -2.77 7.45 14.20
N PRO A 73 -2.91 8.25 13.12
CA PRO A 73 -2.12 8.13 11.89
C PRO A 73 -0.59 8.10 12.11
N VAL A 74 -0.13 8.70 13.22
CA VAL A 74 1.29 8.77 13.63
C VAL A 74 1.89 7.37 13.90
N VAL A 75 1.09 6.39 14.32
CA VAL A 75 1.53 5.01 14.58
C VAL A 75 1.51 4.17 13.29
N VAL A 76 0.67 4.53 12.32
CA VAL A 76 0.54 3.82 11.03
C VAL A 76 1.60 4.25 10.02
N ALA A 77 2.11 5.48 10.12
CA ALA A 77 3.19 6.01 9.28
C ALA A 77 4.44 5.11 9.20
N PRO A 78 5.04 4.61 10.31
CA PRO A 78 6.20 3.71 10.25
C PRO A 78 5.90 2.35 9.58
N PHE A 79 4.66 1.85 9.65
CA PHE A 79 4.27 0.61 8.97
C PHE A 79 4.33 0.73 7.46
N GLY A 80 3.96 1.88 6.88
CA GLY A 80 4.04 2.11 5.43
C GLY A 80 5.45 1.91 4.87
N TYR A 81 6.48 2.29 5.63
CA TYR A 81 7.88 2.08 5.26
C TYR A 81 8.32 0.62 5.43
N SER A 82 7.77 -0.11 6.41
CA SER A 82 8.03 -1.54 6.60
C SER A 82 7.54 -2.40 5.43
N THR A 83 6.47 -1.97 4.74
CA THR A 83 5.95 -2.65 3.55
C THR A 83 6.98 -2.74 2.44
N ILE A 84 7.85 -1.73 2.30
CA ILE A 84 8.95 -1.72 1.32
C ILE A 84 9.96 -2.84 1.65
N ILE A 85 10.27 -3.04 2.93
CA ILE A 85 11.18 -4.10 3.39
C ILE A 85 10.60 -5.48 3.07
N VAL A 86 9.32 -5.68 3.39
CA VAL A 86 8.61 -6.94 3.13
C VAL A 86 8.51 -7.21 1.63
N ALA A 87 8.23 -6.19 0.82
CA ALA A 87 8.18 -6.32 -0.64
C ALA A 87 9.53 -6.76 -1.24
N ILE A 88 10.64 -6.20 -0.75
CA ILE A 88 11.99 -6.61 -1.17
C ILE A 88 12.29 -8.05 -0.74
N ALA A 89 11.96 -8.41 0.50
CA ALA A 89 12.17 -9.76 1.01
C ALA A 89 11.37 -10.80 0.21
N ILE A 90 10.09 -10.53 -0.06
CA ILE A 90 9.23 -11.40 -0.88
C ILE A 90 9.76 -11.45 -2.31
N GLY A 91 10.17 -10.32 -2.89
CA GLY A 91 10.80 -10.25 -4.22
C GLY A 91 11.99 -11.21 -4.34
N TYR A 92 12.90 -11.16 -3.38
CA TYR A 92 14.07 -12.02 -3.33
C TYR A 92 13.71 -13.51 -3.12
N PHE A 93 12.84 -13.82 -2.15
CA PHE A 93 12.51 -15.21 -1.79
C PHE A 93 11.59 -15.91 -2.79
N VAL A 94 10.67 -15.20 -3.44
CA VAL A 94 9.64 -15.78 -4.32
C VAL A 94 10.07 -15.76 -5.78
N PHE A 95 10.71 -14.68 -6.23
CA PHE A 95 11.08 -14.52 -7.64
C PHE A 95 12.55 -14.83 -7.92
N GLY A 96 13.39 -14.93 -6.88
CA GLY A 96 14.83 -15.22 -7.03
C GLY A 96 15.61 -14.08 -7.71
N ASP A 97 14.99 -12.93 -7.90
CA ASP A 97 15.63 -11.74 -8.47
C ASP A 97 16.70 -11.24 -7.50
N ILE A 98 17.95 -11.34 -7.93
CA ILE A 98 19.10 -10.86 -7.16
C ILE A 98 19.04 -9.33 -7.18
N PRO A 99 18.94 -8.66 -6.02
CA PRO A 99 18.86 -7.21 -5.97
C PRO A 99 20.11 -6.57 -6.58
N ASP A 100 19.90 -5.67 -7.53
CA ASP A 100 20.94 -4.82 -8.13
C ASP A 100 21.59 -3.91 -7.05
N LEU A 101 22.74 -3.29 -7.33
CA LEU A 101 23.46 -2.41 -6.39
C LEU A 101 22.55 -1.33 -5.78
N ILE A 102 21.59 -0.84 -6.55
CA ILE A 102 20.59 0.14 -6.10
C ILE A 102 19.65 -0.48 -5.04
N ALA A 103 19.21 -1.72 -5.22
CA ALA A 103 18.39 -2.41 -4.22
C ALA A 103 19.20 -2.73 -2.95
N MET A 104 20.48 -3.08 -3.07
CA MET A 104 21.38 -3.26 -1.92
C MET A 104 21.52 -1.99 -1.07
N THR A 105 21.69 -0.82 -1.70
CA THR A 105 21.74 0.45 -0.97
C THR A 105 20.40 0.80 -0.30
N GLY A 106 19.28 0.51 -0.97
CA GLY A 106 17.94 0.62 -0.40
C GLY A 106 17.76 -0.24 0.86
N ILE A 107 18.20 -1.49 0.84
CA ILE A 107 18.14 -2.41 1.99
C ILE A 107 18.92 -1.84 3.19
N ILE A 108 20.11 -1.30 2.97
CA ILE A 108 20.94 -0.70 4.03
C ILE A 108 20.23 0.50 4.66
N ILE A 109 19.66 1.40 3.84
CA ILE A 109 18.93 2.57 4.32
C ILE A 109 17.70 2.15 5.13
N LEU A 110 17.00 1.09 4.71
CA LEU A 110 15.83 0.56 5.43
C LEU A 110 16.22 -0.02 6.79
N ILE A 111 17.31 -0.80 6.86
CA ILE A 111 17.83 -1.34 8.14
C ILE A 111 18.19 -0.19 9.08
N LEU A 112 18.91 0.84 8.60
CA LEU A 112 19.26 2.02 9.39
C LEU A 112 18.03 2.78 9.87
N THR A 113 17.01 2.91 9.03
CA THR A 113 15.74 3.56 9.38
C THR A 113 15.01 2.78 10.47
N GLY A 114 14.93 1.45 10.34
CA GLY A 114 14.33 0.58 11.34
C GLY A 114 15.01 0.67 12.70
N ILE A 115 16.35 0.66 12.72
CA ILE A 115 17.14 0.85 13.93
C ILE A 115 16.89 2.24 14.55
N TYR A 116 16.87 3.30 13.73
CA TYR A 116 16.62 4.67 14.20
C TYR A 116 15.25 4.82 14.85
N ILE A 117 14.20 4.23 14.26
CA ILE A 117 12.86 4.24 14.81
C ILE A 117 12.81 3.47 16.14
N ALA A 118 13.38 2.26 16.19
CA ALA A 118 13.40 1.45 17.42
C ALA A 118 14.11 2.17 18.58
N ILE A 119 15.22 2.85 18.30
CA ILE A 119 15.94 3.64 19.30
C ILE A 119 15.09 4.84 19.75
N ARG A 120 14.44 5.54 18.80
CA ARG A 120 13.58 6.71 19.09
C ARG A 120 12.36 6.32 19.93
N GLU A 121 11.72 5.20 19.64
CA GLU A 121 10.57 4.69 20.41
C GLU A 121 10.98 4.30 21.82
N SER A 122 12.09 3.56 22.00
CA SER A 122 12.57 3.21 23.35
C SER A 122 12.87 4.45 24.20
N LYS A 123 13.36 5.53 23.56
CA LYS A 123 13.63 6.81 24.23
C LYS A 123 12.35 7.57 24.59
N SER A 124 11.26 7.36 23.84
CA SER A 124 9.96 7.97 24.13
C SER A 124 9.20 7.25 25.26
N GLU A 125 9.37 5.93 25.40
CA GLU A 125 8.78 5.18 26.50
C GLU A 125 9.45 5.50 27.85
N GLN A 126 10.76 5.74 27.85
CA GLN A 126 11.52 6.04 29.07
C GLN A 126 11.23 7.44 29.66
N ILE A 127 10.58 8.34 28.94
CA ILE A 127 10.18 9.68 29.42
C ILE A 127 8.79 9.63 30.10
N ARG A 128 8.06 8.52 29.94
CA ARG A 128 6.66 8.38 30.40
C ARG A 128 6.51 7.44 31.61
N GLY A 129 7.58 6.81 32.07
CA GLY A 129 7.67 6.04 33.32
C GLY A 129 8.46 6.77 34.39
#